data_AF-A0A382UZQ5-F1
#
_entry.id   AF-A0A382UZQ5-F1
#
_cell.length_a   1.000
_cell.length_b   1.000
_cell.length_c   1.000
_cell.angle_alpha   90.00
_cell.angle_beta   90.00
_cell.angle_gamma   90.00
#
_symmetry.space_group_name_H-M   'P 1'
#
loop_
_entity.id
_entity.type
_entity.pdbx_description
1 polymer ?
#
loop_
_entity_poly.entity_id
_entity_poly.type
_entity_poly.pdbx_seq_one_letter_code
_entity_poly.pdbx_strand_id
1 'polypeptide(L)'
;MLKSVTDSRTMSGFVVLLIAAFTMFSFACSETIIKEVPVEKVVEKVVIQKVEVEVPAPEGPKREIVFGGLNWDSALVQNGIARYIVEHGYGHETSQIEGATVPLFQGLRKGDIDITMEIWLPNQNVVWNEAVKAGEVIPVGKSLEDNWQSTFLIPAYIQEANPDLDSVEDLKDDKYKALFAEADSGGKAVLYGCIAGWACRGVQEGTDDGPGQMEAYGLTDHVELRDPGTSGALAAAVEGAFKKEEAILFYYWGPTKLMLDLGYPEKVIDLAQPD
;
A
#
# COMPACT_ATOMS: atom_id res chain seq x y z
N MET A 1 45.38 20.66 -17.82
CA MET A 1 44.31 20.31 -16.86
C MET A 1 43.96 18.85 -17.09
N LEU A 2 44.24 18.03 -16.09
CA LEU A 2 43.95 16.59 -15.95
C LEU A 2 42.48 16.27 -16.23
N LYS A 3 41.98 15.06 -16.55
CA LYS A 3 42.46 13.66 -16.59
C LYS A 3 41.33 12.86 -17.29
N SER A 4 41.62 11.80 -18.06
CA SER A 4 41.47 10.37 -17.64
C SER A 4 40.23 9.69 -18.27
N VAL A 5 40.20 8.45 -18.77
CA VAL A 5 41.08 7.25 -18.87
C VAL A 5 40.20 6.25 -19.68
N THR A 6 40.63 5.69 -20.83
CA THR A 6 41.37 4.41 -21.04
C THR A 6 40.61 3.15 -20.53
N ASP A 7 40.74 1.91 -21.02
CA ASP A 7 41.52 1.23 -22.08
C ASP A 7 40.88 -0.17 -22.27
N SER A 8 40.76 -0.69 -23.50
CA SER A 8 41.45 -1.88 -24.10
C SER A 8 41.85 -3.04 -23.15
N ARG A 9 41.35 -4.27 -23.32
CA ARG A 9 41.72 -5.37 -24.25
C ARG A 9 43.15 -5.93 -24.15
N THR A 10 43.25 -7.11 -23.51
CA THR A 10 43.94 -8.36 -23.91
C THR A 10 45.35 -8.34 -24.51
N MET A 11 46.28 -9.14 -23.96
CA MET A 11 47.05 -10.14 -24.74
C MET A 11 47.95 -11.09 -23.91
N SER A 12 48.17 -12.27 -24.48
CA SER A 12 49.00 -13.43 -24.08
C SER A 12 50.53 -13.21 -24.12
N GLY A 13 51.28 -14.08 -23.42
CA GLY A 13 52.38 -14.87 -24.02
C GLY A 13 53.85 -14.67 -23.56
N PHE A 14 54.54 -15.81 -23.33
CA PHE A 14 55.99 -16.10 -23.35
C PHE A 14 56.89 -15.58 -22.19
N VAL A 15 57.42 -16.42 -21.26
CA VAL A 15 58.57 -17.39 -21.26
C VAL A 15 59.97 -16.73 -21.45
N VAL A 16 60.90 -17.03 -20.53
CA VAL A 16 62.32 -17.47 -20.75
C VAL A 16 63.42 -16.82 -19.83
N LEU A 17 64.13 -17.73 -19.12
CA LEU A 17 65.54 -17.80 -18.66
C LEU A 17 66.12 -17.11 -17.40
N LEU A 18 66.81 -17.98 -16.62
CA LEU A 18 67.82 -17.77 -15.59
C LEU A 18 69.10 -17.05 -16.07
N ILE A 19 69.85 -16.43 -15.15
CA ILE A 19 71.28 -16.68 -14.85
C ILE A 19 71.63 -16.08 -13.47
N ALA A 20 72.40 -16.82 -12.67
CA ALA A 20 72.86 -16.48 -11.32
C ALA A 20 74.28 -15.88 -11.33
N ALA A 21 74.64 -15.06 -10.32
CA ALA A 21 76.01 -14.97 -9.80
C ALA A 21 76.07 -14.40 -8.36
N PHE A 22 76.98 -15.00 -7.58
CA PHE A 22 77.28 -14.91 -6.15
C PHE A 22 77.85 -13.55 -5.64
N THR A 23 77.69 -13.25 -4.34
CA THR A 23 78.79 -13.30 -3.34
C THR A 23 78.33 -13.00 -1.90
N MET A 24 78.91 -13.75 -0.94
CA MET A 24 78.62 -13.73 0.50
C MET A 24 79.31 -12.58 1.24
N PHE A 25 78.62 -11.97 2.21
CA PHE A 25 79.23 -11.45 3.44
C PHE A 25 78.26 -11.64 4.62
N SER A 26 78.73 -12.31 5.67
CA SER A 26 78.00 -12.58 6.91
C SER A 26 78.07 -11.36 7.82
N PHE A 27 76.92 -10.78 8.17
CA PHE A 27 76.76 -9.87 9.30
C PHE A 27 75.49 -10.27 10.07
N ALA A 28 75.68 -10.61 11.34
CA ALA A 28 74.62 -10.99 12.26
C ALA A 28 74.06 -9.73 12.96
N CYS A 29 72.76 -9.46 12.78
CA CYS A 29 71.80 -9.00 13.79
C CYS A 29 70.43 -8.81 13.12
N SER A 30 69.39 -9.33 13.78
CA SER A 30 68.05 -9.60 13.27
C SER A 30 67.22 -8.34 12.96
N GLU A 31 66.91 -8.11 11.68
CA GLU A 31 65.77 -7.27 11.25
C GLU A 31 64.64 -8.17 10.72
N THR A 32 63.47 -8.06 11.33
CA THR A 32 62.26 -8.80 10.98
C THR A 32 61.62 -8.17 9.74
N ILE A 33 61.75 -8.79 8.57
CA ILE A 33 61.05 -8.36 7.35
C ILE A 33 59.70 -9.07 7.28
N ILE A 34 58.62 -8.29 7.42
CA ILE A 34 57.23 -8.70 7.19
C ILE A 34 57.07 -8.97 5.69
N LYS A 35 56.67 -10.19 5.34
CA LYS A 35 56.33 -10.56 3.95
C LYS A 35 54.81 -10.66 3.84
N GLU A 36 54.20 -9.68 3.18
CA GLU A 36 52.78 -9.74 2.83
C GLU A 36 52.55 -10.85 1.81
N VAL A 37 51.69 -11.81 2.15
CA VAL A 37 51.22 -12.85 1.20
C VAL A 37 49.90 -12.34 0.63
N PRO A 38 49.74 -12.22 -0.70
CA PRO A 38 48.46 -11.85 -1.28
C PRO A 38 47.48 -13.01 -1.07
N VAL A 39 46.41 -12.75 -0.33
CA VAL A 39 45.28 -13.68 -0.19
C VAL A 39 44.41 -13.54 -1.43
N GLU A 40 44.48 -14.51 -2.35
CA GLU A 40 43.47 -14.63 -3.40
C GLU A 40 42.13 -15.04 -2.78
N LYS A 41 41.19 -14.09 -2.70
CA LYS A 41 39.79 -14.39 -2.45
C LYS A 41 39.20 -15.06 -3.69
N VAL A 42 38.96 -16.36 -3.61
CA VAL A 42 38.09 -17.06 -4.55
C VAL A 42 36.66 -16.58 -4.30
N VAL A 43 36.15 -15.73 -5.18
CA VAL A 43 34.74 -15.36 -5.18
C VAL A 43 33.97 -16.49 -5.84
N GLU A 44 33.27 -17.31 -5.04
CA GLU A 44 32.29 -18.26 -5.57
C GLU A 44 31.21 -17.48 -6.32
N LYS A 45 31.21 -17.59 -7.65
CA LYS A 45 30.09 -17.17 -8.48
C LYS A 45 28.93 -18.12 -8.20
N VAL A 46 27.97 -17.70 -7.38
CA VAL A 46 26.66 -18.34 -7.31
C VAL A 46 25.98 -18.10 -8.66
N VAL A 47 26.02 -19.10 -9.53
CA VAL A 47 25.21 -19.12 -10.75
C VAL A 47 23.79 -19.45 -10.32
N ILE A 48 22.94 -18.43 -10.17
CA ILE A 48 21.51 -18.62 -10.00
C ILE A 48 20.98 -19.12 -11.35
N GLN A 49 20.87 -20.43 -11.49
CA GLN A 49 20.22 -21.04 -12.63
C GLN A 49 18.71 -20.80 -12.46
N LYS A 50 18.12 -19.93 -13.29
CA LYS A 50 16.66 -19.85 -13.42
C LYS A 50 16.18 -21.18 -13.97
N VAL A 51 15.69 -22.05 -13.09
CA VAL A 51 14.95 -23.25 -13.48
C VAL A 51 13.51 -22.80 -13.68
N GLU A 52 13.11 -22.58 -14.93
CA GLU A 52 11.69 -22.51 -15.27
C GLU A 52 11.13 -23.91 -15.08
N VAL A 53 10.60 -24.18 -13.89
CA VAL A 53 9.79 -25.37 -13.66
C VAL A 53 8.42 -25.07 -14.25
N GLU A 54 8.16 -25.58 -15.45
CA GLU A 54 6.78 -25.78 -15.89
C GLU A 54 6.15 -26.76 -14.91
N VAL A 55 5.38 -26.25 -13.95
CA VAL A 55 4.51 -27.08 -13.12
C VAL A 55 3.32 -27.43 -14.03
N PRO A 56 3.23 -28.67 -14.54
CA PRO A 56 2.07 -29.05 -15.33
C PRO A 56 0.82 -28.84 -14.47
N ALA A 57 -0.17 -28.15 -15.03
CA ALA A 57 -1.45 -27.96 -14.35
C ALA A 57 -2.01 -29.35 -13.98
N PRO A 58 -2.43 -29.57 -12.72
CA PRO A 58 -2.88 -30.88 -12.28
C PRO A 58 -4.04 -31.36 -13.14
N GLU A 59 -3.96 -32.60 -13.64
CA GLU A 59 -5.03 -33.23 -14.40
C GLU A 59 -6.21 -33.54 -13.46
N GLY A 60 -7.34 -32.87 -13.68
CA GLY A 60 -8.60 -33.03 -12.93
C GLY A 60 -9.67 -32.05 -13.44
N PRO A 61 -10.95 -32.22 -13.07
CA PRO A 61 -11.96 -31.23 -13.39
C PRO A 61 -11.58 -29.90 -12.74
N LYS A 62 -11.45 -28.85 -13.56
CA LYS A 62 -11.14 -27.52 -13.08
C LYS A 62 -12.32 -27.02 -12.25
N ARG A 63 -12.09 -26.83 -10.95
CA ARG A 63 -13.10 -26.23 -10.08
C ARG A 63 -13.32 -24.77 -10.46
N GLU A 64 -14.52 -24.26 -10.19
CA GLU A 64 -14.81 -22.83 -10.24
C GLU A 64 -13.96 -22.09 -9.19
N ILE A 65 -13.46 -20.92 -9.56
CA ILE A 65 -12.74 -20.00 -8.67
C ILE A 65 -13.66 -18.83 -8.31
N VAL A 66 -13.89 -18.65 -7.01
CA VAL A 66 -14.82 -17.63 -6.48
C VAL A 66 -14.02 -16.40 -6.03
N PHE A 67 -14.33 -15.24 -6.62
CA PHE A 67 -13.71 -13.96 -6.27
C PHE A 67 -14.54 -13.19 -5.23
N GLY A 68 -13.88 -12.48 -4.32
CA GLY A 68 -14.48 -11.40 -3.55
C GLY A 68 -14.71 -10.20 -4.46
N GLY A 69 -15.97 -9.90 -4.75
CA GLY A 69 -16.37 -8.88 -5.74
C GLY A 69 -15.94 -7.46 -5.36
N LEU A 70 -16.10 -7.12 -4.07
CA LEU A 70 -15.96 -5.75 -3.55
C LEU A 70 -16.89 -4.77 -4.29
N ASN A 71 -16.97 -3.51 -3.87
CA ASN A 71 -18.00 -2.60 -4.39
C ASN A 71 -17.47 -1.19 -4.72
N TRP A 72 -16.24 -1.13 -5.22
CA TRP A 72 -15.64 0.08 -5.76
C TRP A 72 -14.84 -0.20 -7.04
N ASP A 73 -14.66 0.83 -7.86
CA ASP A 73 -14.24 0.69 -9.26
C ASP A 73 -12.88 0.00 -9.45
N SER A 74 -11.86 0.33 -8.65
CA SER A 74 -10.53 -0.29 -8.81
C SER A 74 -10.57 -1.79 -8.58
N ALA A 75 -11.27 -2.24 -7.54
CA ALA A 75 -11.42 -3.66 -7.25
C ALA A 75 -12.21 -4.38 -8.35
N LEU A 76 -13.27 -3.75 -8.88
CA LEU A 76 -14.04 -4.31 -9.99
C LEU A 76 -13.21 -4.46 -11.26
N VAL A 77 -12.35 -3.48 -11.58
CA VAL A 77 -11.41 -3.57 -12.72
C VAL A 77 -10.38 -4.67 -12.49
N GLN A 78 -9.76 -4.74 -11.30
CA GLN A 78 -8.79 -5.77 -10.97
C GLN A 78 -9.42 -7.17 -11.04
N ASN A 79 -10.63 -7.35 -10.53
CA ASN A 79 -11.39 -8.60 -10.63
C ASN A 79 -11.66 -8.96 -12.08
N GLY A 80 -12.12 -8.03 -12.91
CA GLY A 80 -12.36 -8.29 -14.34
C GLY A 80 -11.11 -8.79 -15.07
N ILE A 81 -9.95 -8.18 -14.81
CA ILE A 81 -8.68 -8.59 -15.41
C ILE A 81 -8.25 -9.98 -14.87
N ALA A 82 -8.29 -10.18 -13.56
CA ALA A 82 -7.86 -11.43 -12.94
C ALA A 82 -8.74 -12.61 -13.36
N ARG A 83 -10.06 -12.41 -13.39
CA ARG A 83 -11.03 -13.42 -13.87
C ARG A 83 -10.78 -13.76 -15.33
N TYR A 84 -10.58 -12.77 -16.20
CA TYR A 84 -10.24 -13.02 -17.62
C TYR A 84 -8.98 -13.88 -17.77
N ILE A 85 -7.94 -13.62 -16.97
CA ILE A 85 -6.70 -14.43 -16.97
C ILE A 85 -6.96 -15.84 -16.45
N VAL A 86 -7.75 -16.02 -15.40
CA VAL A 86 -8.09 -17.33 -14.84
C VAL A 86 -8.92 -18.16 -15.84
N GLU A 87 -9.87 -17.54 -16.51
CA GLU A 87 -10.75 -18.17 -17.51
C GLU A 87 -9.99 -18.54 -18.79
N HIS A 88 -9.22 -17.62 -19.35
CA HIS A 88 -8.60 -17.82 -20.66
C HIS A 88 -7.15 -18.26 -20.62
N GLY A 89 -6.43 -18.00 -19.53
CA GLY A 89 -5.04 -18.42 -19.32
C GLY A 89 -4.93 -19.74 -18.57
N TYR A 90 -5.76 -19.94 -17.54
CA TYR A 90 -5.73 -21.15 -16.71
C TYR A 90 -6.92 -22.08 -16.94
N GLY A 91 -7.95 -21.66 -17.69
CA GLY A 91 -9.09 -22.48 -18.10
C GLY A 91 -10.07 -22.84 -16.99
N HIS A 92 -10.09 -22.11 -15.87
CA HIS A 92 -11.08 -22.30 -14.80
C HIS A 92 -12.30 -21.41 -15.04
N GLU A 93 -13.50 -21.90 -14.77
CA GLU A 93 -14.68 -21.03 -14.64
C GLU A 93 -14.52 -20.11 -13.43
N THR A 94 -15.14 -18.93 -13.46
CA THR A 94 -15.10 -18.01 -12.32
C THR A 94 -16.47 -17.42 -11.99
N SER A 95 -16.69 -17.19 -10.71
CA SER A 95 -17.79 -16.38 -10.18
C SER A 95 -17.26 -15.32 -9.22
N GLN A 96 -18.10 -14.38 -8.82
CA GLN A 96 -17.75 -13.40 -7.79
C GLN A 96 -18.93 -13.12 -6.86
N ILE A 97 -18.63 -12.87 -5.59
CA ILE A 97 -19.61 -12.50 -4.56
C ILE A 97 -19.44 -11.01 -4.27
N GLU A 98 -20.41 -10.19 -4.66
CA GLU A 98 -20.41 -8.76 -4.37
C GLU A 98 -20.62 -8.53 -2.87
N GLY A 99 -19.90 -7.55 -2.31
CA GLY A 99 -20.06 -7.25 -0.89
C GLY A 99 -19.03 -6.28 -0.34
N ALA A 100 -19.18 -6.02 0.96
CA ALA A 100 -18.29 -5.16 1.72
C ALA A 100 -17.04 -5.93 2.20
N THR A 101 -15.98 -5.21 2.56
CA THR A 101 -14.68 -5.84 2.85
C THR A 101 -14.72 -6.81 4.03
N VAL A 102 -15.43 -6.47 5.11
CA VAL A 102 -15.48 -7.27 6.33
C VAL A 102 -16.15 -8.64 6.11
N PRO A 103 -17.39 -8.74 5.57
CA PRO A 103 -18.01 -10.04 5.32
C PRO A 103 -17.27 -10.86 4.26
N LEU A 104 -16.75 -10.23 3.20
CA LEU A 104 -15.99 -10.95 2.17
C LEU A 104 -14.67 -11.50 2.73
N PHE A 105 -13.99 -10.78 3.63
CA PHE A 105 -12.79 -11.31 4.28
C PHE A 105 -13.10 -12.53 5.15
N GLN A 106 -14.25 -12.57 5.82
CA GLN A 106 -14.69 -13.77 6.55
C GLN A 106 -14.99 -14.95 5.61
N GLY A 107 -15.57 -14.69 4.44
CA GLY A 107 -15.73 -15.70 3.39
C GLY A 107 -14.40 -16.25 2.89
N LEU A 108 -13.40 -15.37 2.71
CA LEU A 108 -12.03 -15.75 2.35
C LEU A 108 -11.40 -16.67 3.39
N ARG A 109 -11.51 -16.32 4.68
CA ARG A 109 -10.98 -17.15 5.79
C ARG A 109 -11.61 -18.55 5.85
N LYS A 110 -12.89 -18.67 5.49
CA LYS A 110 -13.63 -19.94 5.51
C LYS A 110 -13.43 -20.78 4.25
N GLY A 111 -12.85 -20.20 3.18
CA GLY A 111 -12.73 -20.83 1.87
C GLY A 111 -14.00 -20.76 1.01
N ASP A 112 -14.97 -19.92 1.38
CA ASP A 112 -16.14 -19.62 0.54
C ASP A 112 -15.75 -18.69 -0.64
N ILE A 113 -14.67 -17.92 -0.45
CA ILE A 113 -14.03 -17.06 -1.45
C ILE A 113 -12.59 -17.54 -1.60
N ASP A 114 -12.12 -17.63 -2.84
CA ASP A 114 -10.77 -18.10 -3.16
C ASP A 114 -9.76 -16.96 -3.31
N ILE A 115 -10.19 -15.86 -3.93
CA ILE A 115 -9.33 -14.73 -4.28
C ILE A 115 -10.03 -13.44 -3.93
N THR A 116 -9.32 -12.52 -3.26
CA THR A 116 -9.74 -11.12 -3.16
C THR A 116 -8.60 -10.26 -3.69
N MET A 117 -8.91 -9.36 -4.63
CA MET A 117 -7.87 -8.61 -5.34
C MET A 117 -7.35 -7.40 -4.55
N GLU A 118 -8.16 -6.89 -3.61
CA GLU A 118 -7.78 -5.78 -2.75
C GLU A 118 -8.03 -6.10 -1.28
N ILE A 119 -6.97 -5.95 -0.48
CA ILE A 119 -7.00 -5.91 0.99
C ILE A 119 -6.32 -4.61 1.40
N TRP A 120 -7.11 -3.64 1.83
CA TRP A 120 -6.62 -2.33 2.25
C TRP A 120 -6.10 -2.41 3.68
N LEU A 121 -4.78 -2.55 3.82
CA LEU A 121 -4.07 -2.43 5.10
C LEU A 121 -3.65 -0.96 5.30
N PRO A 122 -3.72 -0.42 6.53
CA PRO A 122 -3.80 -1.13 7.80
C PRO A 122 -5.22 -1.40 8.36
N ASN A 123 -6.30 -1.07 7.63
CA ASN A 123 -7.68 -1.03 8.16
C ASN A 123 -8.14 -2.28 8.93
N GLN A 124 -7.59 -3.44 8.59
CA GLN A 124 -7.94 -4.73 9.20
C GLN A 124 -6.70 -5.56 9.53
N ASN A 125 -5.59 -4.90 9.91
CA ASN A 125 -4.31 -5.55 10.20
C ASN A 125 -4.42 -6.66 11.26
N VAL A 126 -5.21 -6.46 12.32
CA VAL A 126 -5.35 -7.44 13.40
C VAL A 126 -5.89 -8.76 12.84
N VAL A 127 -7.10 -8.72 12.26
CA VAL A 127 -7.75 -9.92 11.69
C VAL A 127 -7.00 -10.48 10.47
N TRP A 128 -6.31 -9.64 9.69
CA TRP A 128 -5.46 -10.09 8.59
C TRP A 128 -4.29 -10.92 9.10
N ASN A 129 -3.54 -10.40 10.07
CA ASN A 129 -2.37 -11.07 10.63
C ASN A 129 -2.75 -12.37 11.35
N GLU A 130 -3.89 -12.40 12.02
CA GLU A 130 -4.45 -13.63 12.61
C GLU A 130 -4.72 -14.70 11.55
N ALA A 131 -5.42 -14.34 10.48
CA ALA A 131 -5.76 -15.28 9.40
C ALA A 131 -4.51 -15.83 8.68
N VAL A 132 -3.51 -14.97 8.45
CA VAL A 132 -2.22 -15.39 7.87
C VAL A 132 -1.49 -16.34 8.82
N LYS A 133 -1.43 -16.03 10.12
CA LYS A 133 -0.79 -16.88 11.13
C LYS A 133 -1.50 -18.23 11.28
N ALA A 134 -2.82 -18.25 11.15
CA ALA A 134 -3.62 -19.47 11.16
C ALA A 134 -3.49 -20.30 9.87
N GLY A 135 -2.89 -19.75 8.82
CA GLY A 135 -2.78 -20.39 7.50
C GLY A 135 -4.10 -20.44 6.74
N GLU A 136 -5.09 -19.63 7.15
CA GLU A 136 -6.40 -19.55 6.51
C GLU A 136 -6.34 -18.74 5.20
N VAL A 137 -5.43 -17.78 5.12
CA VAL A 137 -5.20 -16.94 3.95
C VAL A 137 -3.70 -16.81 3.67
N ILE A 138 -3.36 -16.55 2.42
CA ILE A 138 -1.97 -16.30 2.01
C ILE A 138 -1.84 -14.95 1.27
N PRO A 139 -0.86 -14.11 1.61
CA PRO A 139 -0.54 -12.92 0.83
C PRO A 139 0.08 -13.32 -0.52
N VAL A 140 -0.45 -12.80 -1.62
CA VAL A 140 0.04 -13.08 -2.98
C VAL A 140 0.82 -11.92 -3.60
N GLY A 141 0.92 -10.79 -2.90
CA GLY A 141 1.62 -9.59 -3.35
C GLY A 141 0.79 -8.32 -3.15
N LYS A 142 1.34 -7.18 -3.56
CA LYS A 142 0.62 -5.91 -3.60
C LYS A 142 0.08 -5.69 -5.01
N SER A 143 -1.21 -5.35 -5.13
CA SER A 143 -1.82 -4.95 -6.40
C SER A 143 -1.60 -3.47 -6.72
N LEU A 144 -1.34 -2.64 -5.69
CA LEU A 144 -1.08 -1.20 -5.79
C LEU A 144 0.06 -0.81 -4.83
N GLU A 145 1.06 -0.09 -5.34
CA GLU A 145 2.17 0.43 -4.51
C GLU A 145 1.86 1.81 -3.92
N ASP A 146 1.41 2.74 -4.76
CA ASP A 146 1.15 4.14 -4.38
C ASP A 146 -0.33 4.36 -4.06
N ASN A 147 -0.80 3.74 -2.97
CA ASN A 147 -2.16 3.92 -2.47
C ASN A 147 -2.17 4.77 -1.19
N TRP A 148 -3.30 5.43 -0.93
CA TRP A 148 -3.53 6.24 0.25
C TRP A 148 -5.01 6.26 0.61
N GLN A 149 -5.31 6.59 1.86
CA GLN A 149 -6.66 6.82 2.34
C GLN A 149 -6.61 7.80 3.51
N SER A 150 -7.63 8.65 3.65
CA SER A 150 -7.78 9.51 4.81
C SER A 150 -9.25 9.71 5.17
N THR A 151 -9.48 9.86 6.46
CA THR A 151 -10.80 10.12 7.06
C THR A 151 -11.17 11.60 7.02
N PHE A 152 -10.20 12.51 7.07
CA PHE A 152 -10.45 13.93 7.34
C PHE A 152 -9.99 14.81 6.18
N LEU A 153 -10.60 14.62 5.02
CA LEU A 153 -10.34 15.44 3.84
C LEU A 153 -11.30 16.63 3.79
N ILE A 154 -10.77 17.78 3.38
CA ILE A 154 -11.53 19.01 3.09
C ILE A 154 -11.10 19.62 1.75
N PRO A 155 -11.95 20.42 1.08
CA PRO A 155 -11.51 21.19 -0.08
C PRO A 155 -10.50 22.29 0.30
N ALA A 156 -9.47 22.50 -0.53
CA ALA A 156 -8.46 23.53 -0.27
C ALA A 156 -9.04 24.94 -0.13
N TYR A 157 -10.09 25.28 -0.89
CA TYR A 157 -10.75 26.58 -0.78
C TYR A 157 -11.38 26.83 0.60
N ILE A 158 -11.72 25.77 1.35
CA ILE A 158 -12.21 25.90 2.73
C ILE A 158 -11.05 26.24 3.67
N GLN A 159 -9.90 25.59 3.52
CA GLN A 159 -8.71 25.90 4.30
C GLN A 159 -8.13 27.28 3.94
N GLU A 160 -8.12 27.68 2.67
CA GLU A 160 -7.66 29.02 2.26
C GLU A 160 -8.49 30.14 2.93
N ALA A 161 -9.80 29.92 3.09
CA ALA A 161 -10.68 30.83 3.82
C ALA A 161 -10.54 30.72 5.35
N ASN A 162 -9.95 29.62 5.85
CA ASN A 162 -9.78 29.31 7.26
C ASN A 162 -8.37 28.74 7.53
N PRO A 163 -7.30 29.56 7.47
CA PRO A 163 -5.93 29.04 7.47
C PRO A 163 -5.53 28.27 8.73
N ASP A 164 -6.19 28.52 9.86
CA ASP A 164 -5.97 27.77 11.11
C ASP A 164 -6.88 26.53 11.25
N LEU A 165 -7.48 26.05 10.15
CA LEU A 165 -8.12 24.73 10.06
C LEU A 165 -7.13 23.81 9.33
N ASP A 166 -6.16 23.28 10.06
CA ASP A 166 -5.09 22.44 9.52
C ASP A 166 -4.95 21.10 10.26
N SER A 167 -5.68 20.91 11.35
CA SER A 167 -5.70 19.69 12.15
C SER A 167 -7.10 19.18 12.40
N VAL A 168 -7.24 17.87 12.60
CA VAL A 168 -8.51 17.26 13.05
C VAL A 168 -8.94 17.78 14.43
N GLU A 169 -8.00 18.26 15.24
CA GLU A 169 -8.26 18.85 16.56
C GLU A 169 -9.08 20.14 16.45
N ASP A 170 -8.92 20.89 15.37
CA ASP A 170 -9.64 22.14 15.12
C ASP A 170 -11.15 21.91 14.97
N LEU A 171 -11.56 20.70 14.57
CA LEU A 171 -12.96 20.29 14.53
C LEU A 171 -13.62 20.28 15.92
N LYS A 172 -12.89 20.54 17.01
CA LYS A 172 -13.49 20.74 18.34
C LYS A 172 -14.06 22.16 18.53
N ASP A 173 -13.52 23.14 17.81
CA ASP A 173 -13.96 24.54 17.84
C ASP A 173 -15.31 24.71 17.12
N ASP A 174 -16.24 25.44 17.76
CA ASP A 174 -17.55 25.76 17.20
C ASP A 174 -17.46 26.49 15.86
N LYS A 175 -16.43 27.33 15.65
CA LYS A 175 -16.17 28.05 14.39
C LYS A 175 -16.00 27.07 13.23
N TYR A 176 -15.20 26.03 13.39
CA TYR A 176 -14.89 25.09 12.32
C TYR A 176 -15.95 24.00 12.18
N LYS A 177 -16.55 23.55 13.28
CA LYS A 177 -17.70 22.63 13.22
C LYS A 177 -18.83 23.20 12.39
N ALA A 178 -19.15 24.48 12.59
CA ALA A 178 -20.22 25.15 11.88
C ALA A 178 -20.05 25.19 10.36
N LEU A 179 -18.81 25.07 9.84
CA LEU A 179 -18.55 25.01 8.40
C LEU A 179 -19.12 23.73 7.77
N PHE A 180 -19.10 22.61 8.52
CA PHE A 180 -19.49 21.28 8.03
C PHE A 180 -20.77 20.76 8.67
N ALA A 181 -21.46 21.58 9.48
CA ALA A 181 -22.70 21.17 10.11
C ALA A 181 -23.85 21.15 9.10
N GLU A 182 -24.71 20.14 9.21
CA GLU A 182 -25.95 20.04 8.45
C GLU A 182 -27.16 20.28 9.37
N ALA A 183 -28.33 20.56 8.79
CA ALA A 183 -29.51 20.95 9.56
C ALA A 183 -29.95 19.88 10.59
N ASP A 184 -29.60 18.62 10.36
CA ASP A 184 -29.95 17.48 11.19
C ASP A 184 -28.81 16.99 12.10
N SER A 185 -27.62 17.58 12.05
CA SER A 185 -26.45 17.11 12.80
C SER A 185 -26.40 17.54 14.27
N GLY A 186 -27.41 18.29 14.72
CA GLY A 186 -27.43 18.84 16.08
C GLY A 186 -26.29 19.81 16.38
N GLY A 187 -25.71 20.44 15.35
CA GLY A 187 -24.57 21.36 15.47
C GLY A 187 -23.18 20.70 15.40
N LYS A 188 -23.11 19.38 15.21
CA LYS A 188 -21.86 18.67 14.94
C LYS A 188 -21.43 18.86 13.49
N ALA A 189 -20.12 18.80 13.22
CA ALA A 189 -19.60 18.68 11.87
C ALA A 189 -20.04 17.33 11.28
N VAL A 190 -20.52 17.31 10.04
CA VAL A 190 -20.85 16.06 9.35
C VAL A 190 -19.63 15.59 8.58
N LEU A 191 -19.13 14.42 8.94
CA LEU A 191 -18.11 13.70 8.20
C LEU A 191 -18.79 12.61 7.37
N TYR A 192 -18.75 12.74 6.04
CA TYR A 192 -19.13 11.66 5.13
C TYR A 192 -18.07 10.56 5.22
N GLY A 193 -18.33 9.56 6.04
CA GLY A 193 -17.37 8.56 6.46
C GLY A 193 -17.19 7.42 5.46
N CYS A 194 -16.36 6.47 5.86
CA CYS A 194 -16.24 5.19 5.20
C CYS A 194 -17.58 4.43 5.26
N ILE A 195 -17.88 3.65 4.24
CA ILE A 195 -19.17 2.96 4.06
C ILE A 195 -19.30 1.82 5.08
N ALA A 196 -20.50 1.60 5.62
CA ALA A 196 -20.73 0.48 6.54
C ALA A 196 -20.31 -0.88 5.94
N GLY A 197 -19.68 -1.70 6.78
CA GLY A 197 -19.14 -3.00 6.39
C GLY A 197 -17.78 -2.97 5.70
N TRP A 198 -17.25 -1.78 5.37
CA TRP A 198 -15.85 -1.63 4.98
C TRP A 198 -14.96 -1.55 6.23
N ALA A 199 -13.74 -2.06 6.14
CA ALA A 199 -12.82 -2.10 7.26
C ALA A 199 -12.40 -0.71 7.75
N CYS A 200 -12.32 0.29 6.84
CA CYS A 200 -12.06 1.68 7.25
C CYS A 200 -13.15 2.26 8.14
N ARG A 201 -14.38 1.70 8.15
CA ARG A 201 -15.44 2.14 9.04
C ARG A 201 -15.10 1.78 10.48
N GLY A 202 -14.53 0.60 10.71
CA GLY A 202 -14.00 0.20 12.02
C GLY A 202 -12.82 1.07 12.47
N VAL A 203 -12.00 1.58 11.54
CA VAL A 203 -10.95 2.56 11.89
C VAL A 203 -11.57 3.87 12.40
N GLN A 204 -12.70 4.29 11.84
CA GLN A 204 -13.37 5.53 12.23
C GLN A 204 -14.17 5.39 13.53
N GLU A 205 -15.01 4.37 13.63
CA GLU A 205 -15.94 4.15 14.76
C GLU A 205 -15.36 3.34 15.92
N GLY A 206 -14.30 2.56 15.67
CA GLY A 206 -13.78 1.58 16.60
C GLY A 206 -14.27 0.16 16.32
N THR A 207 -13.56 -0.79 16.88
CA THR A 207 -13.88 -2.23 16.89
C THR A 207 -13.53 -2.80 18.26
N ASP A 208 -13.67 -4.11 18.46
CA ASP A 208 -13.14 -4.78 19.65
C ASP A 208 -11.61 -4.62 19.79
N ASP A 209 -10.91 -4.22 18.73
CA ASP A 209 -9.46 -4.02 18.71
C ASP A 209 -9.04 -2.61 19.16
N GLY A 210 -9.97 -1.65 19.27
CA GLY A 210 -9.66 -0.30 19.71
C GLY A 210 -10.76 0.74 19.48
N PRO A 211 -10.63 1.93 20.09
CA PRO A 211 -11.68 2.96 20.15
C PRO A 211 -12.00 3.65 18.81
N GLY A 212 -11.17 3.47 17.77
CA GLY A 212 -11.31 4.18 16.50
C GLY A 212 -10.99 5.67 16.59
N GLN A 213 -10.96 6.35 15.45
CA GLN A 213 -10.51 7.73 15.34
C GLN A 213 -11.44 8.72 16.06
N MET A 214 -12.76 8.51 16.03
CA MET A 214 -13.69 9.45 16.67
C MET A 214 -13.48 9.53 18.18
N GLU A 215 -13.37 8.39 18.87
CA GLU A 215 -13.14 8.38 20.31
C GLU A 215 -11.68 8.69 20.64
N ALA A 216 -10.71 8.10 19.92
CA ALA A 216 -9.28 8.32 20.18
C ALA A 216 -8.88 9.80 20.07
N TYR A 217 -9.47 10.53 19.11
CA TYR A 217 -9.21 11.95 18.91
C TYR A 217 -10.18 12.84 19.69
N GLY A 218 -11.09 12.27 20.51
CA GLY A 218 -12.05 13.04 21.31
C GLY A 218 -13.04 13.85 20.47
N LEU A 219 -13.45 13.33 19.32
CA LEU A 219 -14.35 13.98 18.35
C LEU A 219 -15.82 13.53 18.48
N THR A 220 -16.14 12.57 19.35
CA THR A 220 -17.50 12.01 19.49
C THR A 220 -18.60 13.05 19.73
N ASP A 221 -18.30 14.13 20.46
CA ASP A 221 -19.24 15.24 20.72
C ASP A 221 -19.22 16.33 19.64
N HIS A 222 -18.31 16.24 18.68
CA HIS A 222 -17.97 17.30 17.73
C HIS A 222 -18.27 16.92 16.28
N VAL A 223 -18.14 15.64 15.94
CA VAL A 223 -18.28 15.11 14.59
C VAL A 223 -19.34 14.02 14.58
N GLU A 224 -20.24 14.08 13.60
CA GLU A 224 -21.15 13.01 13.27
C GLU A 224 -20.59 12.24 12.06
N LEU A 225 -20.42 10.93 12.24
CA LEU A 225 -20.04 10.02 11.16
C LEU A 225 -21.25 9.60 10.34
N ARG A 226 -21.40 10.18 9.15
CA ARG A 226 -22.49 9.88 8.22
C ARG A 226 -22.09 8.79 7.25
N ASP A 227 -22.89 7.74 7.15
CA ASP A 227 -22.69 6.68 6.16
C ASP A 227 -23.26 7.14 4.80
N PRO A 228 -22.43 7.28 3.75
CA PRO A 228 -22.92 7.60 2.41
C PRO A 228 -23.69 6.43 1.77
N GLY A 229 -23.63 5.23 2.34
CA GLY A 229 -24.34 4.02 1.91
C GLY A 229 -23.70 3.31 0.72
N THR A 230 -23.11 4.05 -0.23
CA THR A 230 -22.40 3.50 -1.40
C THR A 230 -21.22 4.36 -1.80
N SER A 231 -20.25 3.76 -2.50
CA SER A 231 -19.09 4.45 -3.09
C SER A 231 -19.52 5.53 -4.10
N GLY A 232 -20.56 5.25 -4.90
CA GLY A 232 -21.14 6.22 -5.84
C GLY A 232 -21.82 7.41 -5.15
N ALA A 233 -22.54 7.18 -4.05
CA ALA A 233 -23.16 8.25 -3.29
C ALA A 233 -22.12 9.15 -2.59
N LEU A 234 -21.06 8.56 -2.03
CA LEU A 234 -19.92 9.31 -1.48
C LEU A 234 -19.28 10.18 -2.57
N ALA A 235 -18.96 9.58 -3.73
CA ALA A 235 -18.38 10.31 -4.85
C ALA A 235 -19.27 11.47 -5.32
N ALA A 236 -20.59 11.24 -5.42
CA ALA A 236 -21.54 12.27 -5.83
C ALA A 236 -21.66 13.43 -4.81
N ALA A 237 -21.61 13.14 -3.51
CA ALA A 237 -21.62 14.16 -2.46
C ALA A 237 -20.37 15.05 -2.56
N VAL A 238 -19.19 14.43 -2.66
CA VAL A 238 -17.91 15.14 -2.82
C VAL A 238 -17.89 15.97 -4.11
N GLU A 239 -18.21 15.36 -5.25
CA GLU A 239 -18.24 16.07 -6.53
C GLU A 239 -19.24 17.23 -6.53
N GLY A 240 -20.41 17.03 -5.90
CA GLY A 240 -21.43 18.05 -5.76
C GLY A 240 -20.96 19.26 -4.95
N ALA A 241 -20.28 19.02 -3.83
CA ALA A 241 -19.73 20.08 -2.99
C ALA A 241 -18.66 20.89 -3.73
N PHE A 242 -17.72 20.23 -4.41
CA PHE A 242 -16.68 20.89 -5.20
C PHE A 242 -17.26 21.72 -6.36
N LYS A 243 -18.30 21.22 -7.05
CA LYS A 243 -18.97 21.96 -8.13
C LYS A 243 -19.67 23.24 -7.67
N LYS A 244 -20.10 23.28 -6.42
CA LYS A 244 -20.81 24.42 -5.82
C LYS A 244 -19.93 25.27 -4.91
N GLU A 245 -18.65 24.91 -4.76
CA GLU A 245 -17.73 25.52 -3.79
C GLU A 245 -18.28 25.48 -2.35
N GLU A 246 -19.02 24.41 -2.01
CA GLU A 246 -19.58 24.18 -0.68
C GLU A 246 -18.55 23.49 0.23
N ALA A 247 -18.66 23.70 1.54
CA ALA A 247 -17.85 22.98 2.51
C ALA A 247 -18.29 21.51 2.60
N ILE A 248 -17.32 20.61 2.68
CA ILE A 248 -17.54 19.19 2.94
C ILE A 248 -16.35 18.62 3.72
N LEU A 249 -16.64 17.79 4.72
CA LEU A 249 -15.66 16.97 5.45
C LEU A 249 -15.93 15.51 5.08
N PHE A 250 -14.93 14.81 4.54
CA PHE A 250 -15.17 13.51 3.94
C PHE A 250 -13.98 12.55 4.05
N TYR A 251 -14.31 11.26 4.11
CA TYR A 251 -13.38 10.17 3.87
C TYR A 251 -13.21 9.94 2.37
N TYR A 252 -11.98 9.66 1.94
CA TYR A 252 -11.76 9.11 0.60
C TYR A 252 -10.41 8.37 0.51
N TRP A 253 -10.15 7.78 -0.66
CA TRP A 253 -8.94 7.02 -0.94
C TRP A 253 -8.44 7.24 -2.37
N GLY A 254 -7.19 6.86 -2.60
CA GLY A 254 -6.56 6.90 -3.91
C GLY A 254 -5.66 5.68 -4.15
N PRO A 255 -5.41 5.34 -5.43
CA PRO A 255 -5.79 6.11 -6.63
C PRO A 255 -7.26 5.90 -7.03
N THR A 256 -7.91 6.99 -7.45
CA THR A 256 -9.29 7.00 -7.98
C THR A 256 -9.43 8.09 -9.04
N LYS A 257 -10.41 7.95 -9.94
CA LYS A 257 -10.70 8.99 -10.93
C LYS A 257 -11.11 10.30 -10.26
N LEU A 258 -11.93 10.24 -9.22
CA LEU A 258 -12.43 11.44 -8.55
C LEU A 258 -11.28 12.26 -7.94
N MET A 259 -10.36 11.64 -7.20
CA MET A 259 -9.24 12.39 -6.59
C MET A 259 -8.30 12.97 -7.63
N LEU A 260 -8.10 12.27 -8.75
CA LEU A 260 -7.34 12.82 -9.88
C LEU A 260 -8.05 14.05 -10.46
N ASP A 261 -9.35 13.95 -10.75
CA ASP A 261 -10.13 15.04 -11.36
C ASP A 261 -10.22 16.27 -10.43
N LEU A 262 -10.31 16.03 -9.12
CA LEU A 262 -10.34 17.10 -8.12
C LEU A 262 -8.97 17.72 -7.87
N GLY A 263 -7.87 17.08 -8.29
CA GLY A 263 -6.50 17.58 -8.12
C GLY A 263 -5.94 17.37 -6.72
N TYR A 264 -6.13 16.18 -6.14
CA TYR A 264 -5.42 15.78 -4.91
C TYR A 264 -3.91 15.60 -5.21
N PRO A 265 -3.01 16.06 -4.32
CA PRO A 265 -3.28 16.65 -2.99
C PRO A 265 -3.42 18.18 -2.98
N GLU A 266 -3.26 18.89 -4.10
CA GLU A 266 -3.20 20.36 -4.08
C GLU A 266 -4.55 21.02 -3.77
N LYS A 267 -5.65 20.41 -4.19
CA LYS A 267 -7.02 20.96 -4.05
C LYS A 267 -7.87 20.25 -3.01
N VAL A 268 -7.35 19.17 -2.43
CA VAL A 268 -8.01 18.35 -1.43
C VAL A 268 -7.01 18.16 -0.31
N ILE A 269 -7.28 18.76 0.85
CA ILE A 269 -6.36 18.81 1.98
C ILE A 269 -6.71 17.70 2.95
N ASP A 270 -5.69 16.97 3.37
CA ASP A 270 -5.75 16.04 4.49
C ASP A 270 -5.41 16.78 5.78
N LEU A 271 -6.36 16.86 6.71
CA LEU A 271 -6.12 17.51 8.00
C LEU A 271 -5.10 16.70 8.81
N ALA A 272 -4.17 17.40 9.47
CA ALA A 272 -3.15 16.77 10.29
C ALA A 272 -3.81 15.96 11.42
N GLN A 273 -3.42 14.69 11.51
CA GLN A 273 -3.90 13.74 12.52
C GLN A 273 -2.85 13.57 13.63
N PRO A 274 -3.26 13.34 14.89
CA PRO A 274 -2.33 13.03 15.98
C PRO A 274 -1.50 11.78 15.67
N ASP A 275 -0.22 11.81 16.09
CA ASP A 275 0.71 10.67 16.02
C ASP A 275 0.24 9.47 16.86
#